data_AF-A0A4V1K319-F1
#
_entry.id   AF-A0A4V1K319-F1
#
_cell.length_a   1.000
_cell.length_b   1.000
_cell.length_c   1.000
_cell.angle_alpha   90.00
_cell.angle_beta   90.00
_cell.angle_gamma   90.00
#
_symmetry.space_group_name_H-M   'P 1'
#
loop_
_entity.id
_entity.type
_entity.pdbx_description
1 polymer ?
#
loop_
_entity_poly.entity_id
_entity_poly.type
_entity_poly.pdbx_seq_one_letter_code
_entity_poly.pdbx_strand_id
1 'polypeptide(L)'
;GRKLAARVLKTWIEDFVDEDTGEVVSIERNEVVIDRETVIESEHVDIILESGVQTILVHKEKPNQSDFSIIYNTLQKDPSNSEKEAVLYIYRQLRNADPADDASAREVINNLFFSEKRYDLGDVGRYRINRKLDLTTD
;
A
#
# COMPACT_ATOMS: atom_id res chain seq x y z
N GLY A 1 -6.92 -10.40 -23.59
CA GLY A 1 -6.26 -9.09 -23.39
C GLY A 1 -5.06 -9.24 -22.47
N ARG A 2 -4.48 -8.11 -22.03
CA ARG A 2 -3.42 -8.10 -21.00
C ARG A 2 -4.04 -8.27 -19.61
N LYS A 3 -3.27 -8.77 -18.65
CA LYS A 3 -3.71 -8.85 -17.25
C LYS A 3 -3.38 -7.58 -16.48
N LEU A 4 -4.28 -7.16 -15.60
CA LEU A 4 -4.03 -6.08 -14.65
C LEU A 4 -3.02 -6.51 -13.59
N ALA A 5 -2.01 -5.65 -13.36
CA ALA A 5 -1.02 -5.84 -12.30
C ALA A 5 -1.43 -5.17 -10.98
N ALA A 6 -2.31 -4.15 -11.05
CA ALA A 6 -2.87 -3.47 -9.90
C ALA A 6 -4.40 -3.41 -10.03
N ARG A 7 -5.07 -3.22 -8.88
CA ARG A 7 -6.52 -2.97 -8.86
C ARG A 7 -6.82 -1.64 -9.56
N VAL A 8 -7.95 -1.58 -10.24
CA VAL A 8 -8.50 -0.30 -10.72
C VAL A 8 -9.39 0.23 -9.60
N LEU A 9 -9.00 1.38 -9.05
CA LEU A 9 -9.66 1.99 -7.90
C LEU A 9 -10.40 3.24 -8.36
N LYS A 10 -11.63 3.40 -7.89
CA LYS A 10 -12.31 4.68 -7.91
C LYS A 10 -12.06 5.36 -6.57
N THR A 11 -11.44 6.53 -6.61
CA THR A 11 -11.06 7.29 -5.41
C THR A 11 -11.82 8.61 -5.38
N TRP A 12 -12.39 8.95 -4.23
CA TRP A 12 -13.03 10.25 -3.99
C TRP A 12 -12.77 10.70 -2.56
N ILE A 13 -12.95 12.01 -2.32
CA ILE A 13 -12.83 12.61 -0.99
C ILE A 13 -14.25 12.82 -0.46
N GLU A 14 -14.47 12.38 0.76
CA GLU A 14 -15.72 12.56 1.50
C GLU A 14 -15.44 13.37 2.76
N ASP A 15 -16.12 14.51 2.91
CA ASP A 15 -15.97 15.39 4.07
C ASP A 15 -17.00 15.04 5.13
N PHE A 16 -16.53 14.75 6.33
CA PHE A 16 -17.36 14.52 7.51
C PHE A 16 -17.30 15.74 8.41
N VAL A 17 -18.46 16.18 8.89
CA VAL A 17 -18.56 17.27 9.88
C VAL A 17 -18.99 16.67 11.20
N ASP A 18 -18.20 16.88 12.24
CA ASP A 18 -18.58 16.53 13.60
C ASP A 18 -19.64 17.53 14.10
N GLU A 19 -20.83 17.01 14.46
CA GLU A 19 -21.99 17.85 14.82
C GLU A 19 -21.77 18.63 16.13
N ASP A 20 -20.91 18.14 17.03
CA ASP A 20 -20.67 18.73 18.35
C ASP A 20 -19.56 19.79 18.30
N THR A 21 -18.52 19.57 17.48
CA THR A 21 -17.33 20.44 17.40
C THR A 21 -17.30 21.34 16.17
N GLY A 22 -18.05 21.00 15.12
CA GLY A 22 -18.00 21.66 13.82
C GLY A 22 -16.71 21.40 13.03
N GLU A 23 -15.88 20.45 13.49
CA GLU A 23 -14.64 20.05 12.81
C GLU A 23 -14.95 19.29 11.52
N VAL A 24 -14.24 19.62 10.43
CA VAL A 24 -14.39 18.96 9.13
C VAL A 24 -13.20 18.02 8.91
N VAL A 25 -13.49 16.74 8.75
CA VAL A 25 -12.50 15.70 8.48
C VAL A 25 -12.72 15.14 7.07
N SER A 26 -11.77 15.39 6.18
CA SER A 26 -11.76 14.83 4.83
C SER A 26 -11.18 13.42 4.84
N ILE A 27 -11.95 12.45 4.34
CA ILE A 27 -11.56 11.05 4.24
C ILE A 27 -11.51 10.64 2.77
N GLU A 28 -10.34 10.19 2.34
CA GLU A 28 -10.19 9.53 1.04
C GLU A 28 -10.83 8.13 1.10
N ARG A 29 -11.75 7.87 0.19
CA ARG A 29 -12.42 6.58 0.00
C ARG A 29 -11.94 5.92 -1.28
N ASN A 30 -11.73 4.61 -1.22
CA ASN A 30 -11.36 3.78 -2.36
C ASN A 30 -12.41 2.70 -2.57
N GLU A 31 -12.90 2.58 -3.80
CA GLU A 31 -13.74 1.46 -4.25
C GLU A 31 -12.98 0.66 -5.30
N VAL A 32 -12.89 -0.66 -5.10
CA VAL A 32 -12.26 -1.56 -6.07
C VAL A 32 -13.25 -1.83 -7.19
N VAL A 33 -12.97 -1.28 -8.36
CA VAL A 33 -13.83 -1.44 -9.55
C VAL A 33 -13.48 -2.71 -10.31
N ILE A 34 -12.17 -2.98 -10.47
CA ILE A 34 -11.67 -4.21 -11.09
C ILE A 34 -10.48 -4.73 -10.27
N ASP A 35 -10.50 -6.03 -9.96
CA ASP A 35 -9.45 -6.65 -9.18
C ASP A 35 -8.18 -6.92 -10.03
N ARG A 36 -7.03 -7.02 -9.35
CA ARG A 36 -5.77 -7.45 -9.97
C ARG A 36 -5.89 -8.87 -10.51
N GLU A 37 -5.02 -9.22 -11.46
CA GLU A 37 -5.05 -10.49 -12.22
C GLU A 37 -6.22 -10.66 -13.18
N THR A 38 -7.20 -9.74 -13.20
CA THR A 38 -8.28 -9.76 -14.19
C THR A 38 -7.71 -9.54 -15.60
N VAL A 39 -8.17 -10.34 -16.55
CA VAL A 39 -7.84 -10.18 -17.96
C VAL A 39 -8.69 -9.04 -18.52
N ILE A 40 -8.05 -8.04 -19.11
CA ILE A 40 -8.76 -6.92 -19.73
C ILE A 40 -9.46 -7.43 -20.99
N GLU A 41 -10.76 -7.15 -21.04
CA GLU A 41 -11.69 -7.48 -22.11
C GLU A 41 -12.44 -6.20 -22.51
N SER A 42 -13.17 -6.21 -23.62
CA SER A 42 -13.84 -5.02 -24.13
C SER A 42 -14.82 -4.41 -23.12
N GLU A 43 -15.52 -5.24 -22.34
CA GLU A 43 -16.46 -4.80 -21.29
C GLU A 43 -15.76 -4.04 -20.14
N HIS A 44 -14.50 -4.35 -19.86
CA HIS A 44 -13.73 -3.70 -18.81
C HIS A 44 -13.31 -2.27 -19.21
N VAL A 45 -13.25 -1.97 -20.51
CA VAL A 45 -12.76 -0.66 -20.99
C VAL A 45 -13.70 0.46 -20.58
N ASP A 46 -15.01 0.26 -20.76
CA ASP A 46 -16.01 1.27 -20.41
C ASP A 46 -16.01 1.56 -18.90
N ILE A 47 -15.92 0.50 -18.09
CA ILE A 47 -15.82 0.59 -16.63
C ILE A 47 -14.58 1.37 -16.19
N ILE A 48 -13.43 1.12 -16.81
CA ILE A 48 -12.18 1.83 -16.50
C ILE A 48 -12.31 3.32 -16.86
N LEU A 49 -12.91 3.63 -18.01
CA LEU A 49 -13.12 5.02 -18.42
C LEU A 49 -14.07 5.76 -17.46
N GLU A 50 -15.16 5.11 -17.06
CA GLU A 50 -16.12 5.66 -16.09
C GLU A 50 -15.52 5.86 -14.69
N SER A 51 -14.55 5.03 -14.30
CA SER A 51 -13.87 5.17 -13.00
C SER A 51 -13.04 6.46 -12.88
N GLY A 52 -12.73 7.13 -14.00
CA GLY A 52 -11.94 8.37 -14.02
C GLY A 52 -10.43 8.17 -13.78
N VAL A 53 -9.95 6.92 -13.77
CA VAL A 53 -8.53 6.59 -13.54
C VAL A 53 -7.69 7.02 -14.76
N GLN A 54 -6.61 7.76 -14.50
CA GLN A 54 -5.72 8.26 -15.56
C GLN A 54 -4.78 7.19 -16.13
N THR A 55 -4.38 6.23 -15.30
CA THR A 55 -3.38 5.22 -15.65
C THR A 55 -3.70 3.88 -15.02
N ILE A 56 -3.57 2.81 -15.79
CA ILE A 56 -3.68 1.43 -15.30
C ILE A 56 -2.33 0.71 -15.42
N LEU A 57 -2.07 -0.18 -14.47
CA LEU A 57 -0.87 -1.02 -14.47
C LEU A 57 -1.22 -2.42 -14.98
N VAL A 58 -0.41 -2.92 -15.91
CA VAL A 58 -0.61 -4.20 -16.59
C VAL A 58 0.66 -5.03 -16.57
N HIS A 59 0.51 -6.35 -16.45
CA HIS A 59 1.63 -7.27 -16.48
C HIS A 59 2.39 -7.20 -17.81
N LYS A 60 3.71 -7.42 -17.74
CA LYS A 60 4.55 -7.59 -18.94
C LYS A 60 4.25 -8.96 -19.57
N GLU A 61 4.33 -9.05 -20.90
CA GLU A 61 3.96 -10.26 -21.66
C GLU A 61 4.91 -11.45 -21.42
N LYS A 62 6.19 -11.19 -21.14
CA LYS A 62 7.19 -12.20 -20.82
C LYS A 62 7.66 -12.03 -19.38
N PRO A 63 6.86 -12.43 -18.38
CA PRO A 63 7.37 -12.51 -17.03
C PRO A 63 8.37 -13.67 -16.97
N ASN A 64 9.54 -13.46 -16.36
CA ASN A 64 10.28 -14.57 -15.75
C ASN A 64 9.39 -15.09 -14.62
N GLN A 65 8.46 -15.98 -14.97
CA GLN A 65 7.28 -16.30 -14.18
C GLN A 65 7.63 -16.98 -12.84
N SER A 66 8.84 -17.54 -12.74
CA SER A 66 9.38 -18.14 -11.52
C SER A 66 9.69 -17.11 -10.43
N ASP A 67 10.13 -15.90 -10.79
CA ASP A 67 10.83 -15.04 -9.83
C ASP A 67 9.87 -14.19 -8.98
N PHE A 68 8.64 -13.94 -9.45
CA PHE A 68 7.73 -12.97 -8.83
C PHE A 68 6.36 -13.53 -8.40
N SER A 69 6.12 -14.84 -8.57
CA SER A 69 4.84 -15.47 -8.19
C SER A 69 4.47 -15.20 -6.73
N ILE A 70 5.44 -15.20 -5.81
CA ILE A 70 5.25 -14.93 -4.38
C ILE A 70 4.75 -13.49 -4.15
N ILE A 71 5.30 -12.52 -4.86
CA ILE A 71 4.91 -11.11 -4.73
C ILE A 71 3.48 -10.94 -5.26
N TYR A 72 3.15 -11.52 -6.42
CA TYR A 72 1.81 -11.44 -6.98
C TYR A 72 0.75 -12.08 -6.07
N ASN A 73 1.04 -13.28 -5.54
CA ASN A 73 0.15 -13.97 -4.63
C ASN A 73 -0.05 -13.21 -3.30
N THR A 74 1.01 -12.55 -2.81
CA THR A 74 0.93 -11.71 -1.60
C THR A 74 0.08 -10.48 -1.85
N LEU A 75 0.33 -9.76 -2.96
CA LEU A 75 -0.47 -8.60 -3.35
C LEU A 75 -1.93 -8.96 -3.57
N GLN A 76 -2.24 -10.13 -4.15
CA GLN A 76 -3.62 -10.58 -4.31
C GLN A 76 -4.38 -10.66 -2.98
N LYS A 77 -3.70 -11.05 -1.90
CA LYS A 77 -4.28 -11.17 -0.56
C LYS A 77 -4.20 -9.89 0.27
N ASP A 78 -3.42 -8.91 -0.17
CA ASP A 78 -3.25 -7.64 0.53
C ASP A 78 -4.55 -6.81 0.47
N PRO A 79 -5.15 -6.49 1.63
CA PRO A 79 -6.36 -5.68 1.69
C PRO A 79 -6.10 -4.18 1.44
N SER A 80 -4.86 -3.71 1.59
CA SER A 80 -4.53 -2.29 1.48
C SER A 80 -4.42 -1.82 0.02
N ASN A 81 -4.91 -0.61 -0.25
CA ASN A 81 -4.94 -0.01 -1.58
C ASN A 81 -4.21 1.33 -1.65
N SER A 82 -3.84 1.90 -0.51
CA SER A 82 -3.04 3.11 -0.39
C SER A 82 -2.02 2.97 0.74
N GLU A 83 -1.00 3.84 0.73
CA GLU A 83 -0.03 3.90 1.82
C GLU A 83 -0.70 4.19 3.17
N LYS A 84 -1.69 5.09 3.18
CA LYS A 84 -2.49 5.42 4.36
C LYS A 84 -3.19 4.17 4.90
N GLU A 85 -3.88 3.43 4.05
CA GLU A 85 -4.53 2.17 4.45
C GLU A 85 -3.52 1.14 5.00
N ALA A 86 -2.35 1.02 4.36
CA ALA A 86 -1.29 0.11 4.80
C ALA A 86 -0.74 0.49 6.18
N VAL A 87 -0.49 1.78 6.42
CA VAL A 87 -0.03 2.30 7.73
C VAL A 87 -1.06 2.00 8.82
N LEU A 88 -2.33 2.29 8.56
CA LEU A 88 -3.43 2.01 9.49
C LEU A 88 -3.55 0.50 9.77
N TYR A 89 -3.42 -0.33 8.73
CA TYR A 89 -3.46 -1.79 8.86
C TYR A 89 -2.31 -2.30 9.74
N ILE A 90 -1.08 -1.85 9.50
CA ILE A 90 0.09 -2.22 10.31
C ILE A 90 -0.10 -1.77 11.77
N TYR A 91 -0.58 -0.55 11.99
CA TYR A 91 -0.84 -0.05 13.35
C TYR A 91 -1.83 -0.95 14.11
N ARG A 92 -2.95 -1.32 13.47
CA ARG A 92 -3.95 -2.22 14.05
C ARG A 92 -3.36 -3.59 14.39
N GLN A 93 -2.53 -4.16 13.51
CA GLN A 93 -1.88 -5.45 13.77
C GLN A 93 -0.91 -5.38 14.95
N LEU A 94 -0.21 -4.26 15.14
CA LEU A 94 0.76 -4.09 16.23
C LEU A 94 0.10 -3.79 17.58
N ARG A 95 -0.98 -2.99 17.60
CA ARG A 95 -1.58 -2.46 18.83
C ARG A 95 -2.97 -2.99 19.15
N ASN A 96 -3.60 -3.76 18.27
CA ASN A 96 -4.98 -4.23 18.37
C ASN A 96 -5.97 -3.08 18.68
N ALA A 97 -5.69 -1.88 18.15
CA ALA A 97 -6.48 -0.67 18.37
C ALA A 97 -6.46 0.21 17.12
N ASP A 98 -7.46 1.07 16.99
CA ASP A 98 -7.48 2.12 15.98
C ASP A 98 -6.58 3.29 16.40
N PRO A 99 -5.81 3.87 15.46
CA PRO A 99 -5.07 5.09 15.74
C PRO A 99 -6.01 6.29 15.81
N ALA A 100 -5.63 7.31 16.59
CA ALA A 100 -6.39 8.55 16.68
C ALA A 100 -6.39 9.31 15.34
N ASP A 101 -5.24 9.34 14.65
CA ASP A 101 -5.07 9.95 13.34
C ASP A 101 -3.94 9.24 12.55
N ASP A 102 -3.79 9.62 11.27
CA ASP A 102 -2.74 9.07 10.40
C ASP A 102 -1.33 9.39 10.91
N ALA A 103 -1.13 10.58 11.49
CA ALA A 103 0.18 11.02 11.98
C ALA A 103 0.69 10.15 13.12
N SER A 104 -0.19 9.83 14.08
CA SER A 104 0.08 8.95 15.21
C SER A 104 0.40 7.53 14.74
N ALA A 105 -0.31 7.04 13.72
CA ALA A 105 -0.05 5.72 13.15
C ALA A 105 1.35 5.66 12.50
N ARG A 106 1.69 6.68 11.70
CA ARG A 106 3.02 6.84 11.09
C ARG A 106 4.13 6.95 12.12
N GLU A 107 3.89 7.68 13.20
CA GLU A 107 4.87 7.85 14.28
C GLU A 107 5.24 6.51 14.93
N VAL A 108 4.28 5.60 15.12
CA VAL A 108 4.56 4.27 15.68
C VAL A 108 5.49 3.47 14.77
N ILE A 109 5.23 3.47 13.46
CA ILE A 109 6.08 2.76 12.49
C ILE A 109 7.48 3.41 12.44
N ASN A 110 7.55 4.74 12.44
CA ASN A 110 8.81 5.48 12.52
C ASN A 110 9.61 5.12 13.76
N ASN A 111 8.98 5.08 14.93
CA ASN A 111 9.64 4.72 16.16
C ASN A 111 10.09 3.26 16.21
N LEU A 112 9.48 2.36 15.42
CA LEU A 112 9.84 0.95 15.40
C LEU A 112 11.11 0.67 14.61
N PHE A 113 11.32 1.35 13.48
CA PHE A 113 12.41 1.03 12.53
C PHE A 113 13.34 2.19 12.21
N PHE A 114 12.89 3.44 12.34
CA PHE A 114 13.57 4.62 11.79
C PHE A 114 14.01 5.62 12.86
N SER A 115 13.67 5.40 14.13
CA SER A 115 14.11 6.24 15.24
C SER A 115 15.47 5.77 15.75
N GLU A 116 16.50 6.59 15.55
CA GLU A 116 17.87 6.32 16.04
C GLU A 116 17.93 6.06 17.55
N LYS A 117 17.00 6.62 18.32
CA LYS A 117 16.90 6.40 19.78
C LYS A 117 16.27 5.05 20.17
N ARG A 118 15.60 4.38 19.23
CA ARG A 118 14.79 3.16 19.50
C ARG A 118 15.26 1.97 18.70
N TYR A 119 15.91 2.19 17.57
CA TYR A 119 16.40 1.15 16.66
C TYR A 119 17.82 1.48 16.22
N ASP A 120 18.76 0.60 16.58
CA ASP A 120 20.14 0.65 16.12
C ASP A 120 20.63 -0.78 15.85
N LEU A 121 21.20 -0.99 14.67
CA LEU A 121 21.83 -2.27 14.30
C LEU A 121 23.25 -2.39 14.89
N GLY A 122 23.86 -1.28 15.30
CA GLY A 122 25.27 -1.17 15.66
C GLY A 122 26.20 -1.49 14.50
N ASP A 123 27.49 -1.22 14.68
CA ASP A 123 28.50 -1.43 13.62
C ASP A 123 28.54 -2.87 13.13
N VAL A 124 28.45 -3.84 14.05
CA VAL A 124 28.50 -5.26 13.72
C VAL A 124 27.23 -5.72 12.99
N GLY A 125 26.05 -5.23 13.40
CA GLY A 125 24.79 -5.57 12.73
C GLY A 125 24.70 -4.96 11.34
N ARG A 126 25.12 -3.69 11.20
CA ARG A 126 25.21 -3.00 9.91
C ARG A 126 26.20 -3.69 8.97
N TYR A 127 27.39 -4.03 9.45
CA TYR A 127 28.38 -4.79 8.67
C TYR A 127 27.81 -6.14 8.18
N ARG A 128 27.11 -6.88 9.04
CA ARG A 128 26.50 -8.17 8.68
C ARG A 128 25.42 -8.04 7.62
N ILE A 129 24.52 -7.07 7.74
CA ILE A 129 23.44 -6.88 6.76
C ILE A 129 24.01 -6.39 5.42
N ASN A 130 24.95 -5.45 5.43
CA ASN A 130 25.58 -4.92 4.22
C ASN A 130 26.32 -6.05 3.49
N ARG A 131 27.10 -6.87 4.21
CA ARG A 131 27.78 -8.04 3.62
C ARG A 131 26.82 -9.09 3.07
N LYS A 132 25.67 -9.32 3.74
CA LYS A 132 24.65 -10.27 3.25
C LYS A 132 23.96 -9.78 1.98
N LEU A 133 23.81 -8.47 1.84
CA LEU A 133 23.17 -7.81 0.70
C LEU A 133 24.18 -7.39 -0.39
N ASP A 134 25.45 -7.77 -0.26
CA ASP A 134 26.54 -7.40 -1.16
C ASP A 134 26.69 -5.88 -1.36
N LEU A 135 26.51 -5.13 -0.28
CA LEU A 135 26.65 -3.68 -0.25
C LEU A 135 28.04 -3.29 0.23
N THR A 136 28.66 -2.30 -0.44
CA THR A 136 29.99 -1.77 -0.13
C THR A 136 29.98 -0.52 0.74
N THR A 137 28.82 -0.17 1.30
CA THR A 137 28.69 0.96 2.22
C THR A 137 29.02 0.54 3.65
N ASP A 138 29.63 1.45 4.40
CA ASP A 138 29.78 1.35 5.85
C ASP A 138 28.43 1.61 6.55
#